data_AF-A0A7J4DVN2-F1
#
_entry.id   AF-A0A7J4DVN2-F1
#
_cell.length_a   1.000
_cell.length_b   1.000
_cell.length_c   1.000
_cell.angle_alpha   90.00
_cell.angle_beta   90.00
_cell.angle_gamma   90.00
#
_symmetry.space_group_name_H-M   'P 1'
#
loop_
_entity.id
_entity.type
_entity.pdbx_description
1 polymer ?
#
loop_
_entity_poly.entity_id
_entity_poly.type
_entity_poly.pdbx_seq_one_letter_code
_entity_poly.pdbx_strand_id
1 'polypeptide(L)'
;MVQRAEIRLWSTNIDSLNFVVEQIRNIVKKTGVRMRGPIPLPTKRLIVPTLRLPHGEGSKKWDKWELRIHKRLIIVDADERVMRQ
;
A
#
# COMPACT_ATOMS: atom_id res chain seq x y z
N MET A 1 25.75 -11.28 -10.41
CA MET A 1 24.89 -10.13 -10.75
C MET A 1 23.99 -9.85 -9.57
N VAL A 2 23.95 -8.62 -9.06
CA VAL A 2 23.01 -8.26 -7.98
C VAL A 2 21.63 -8.11 -8.61
N GLN A 3 20.74 -9.07 -8.37
CA GLN A 3 19.37 -9.00 -8.84
C GLN A 3 18.60 -8.04 -7.93
N ARG A 4 17.81 -7.11 -8.47
CA ARG A 4 17.03 -6.16 -7.64
C ARG A 4 15.59 -6.63 -7.58
N ALA A 5 15.03 -6.65 -6.38
CA ALA A 5 13.64 -6.97 -6.13
C ALA A 5 12.84 -5.71 -5.84
N GLU A 6 11.70 -5.57 -6.51
CA GLU A 6 10.75 -4.49 -6.27
C GLU A 6 9.53 -5.04 -5.54
N ILE A 7 9.34 -4.59 -4.30
CA ILE A 7 8.21 -4.98 -3.45
C ILE A 7 7.20 -3.83 -3.49
N ARG A 8 6.03 -4.09 -4.09
CA ARG A 8 4.91 -3.15 -4.13
C ARG A 8 3.86 -3.56 -3.12
N LEU A 9 3.62 -2.69 -2.14
CA LEU A 9 2.62 -2.92 -1.09
C LEU A 9 1.45 -1.98 -1.29
N TRP A 10 0.24 -2.52 -1.21
CA TRP A 10 -1.02 -1.78 -1.26
C TRP A 10 -1.90 -2.18 -0.09
N SER A 11 -2.50 -1.20 0.56
CA SER A 11 -3.43 -1.43 1.67
C SER A 11 -4.44 -0.29 1.76
N THR A 12 -5.63 -0.60 2.27
CA THR A 12 -6.63 0.40 2.65
C THR A 12 -6.37 0.96 4.05
N ASN A 13 -5.78 0.15 4.95
CA ASN A 13 -5.38 0.57 6.29
C ASN A 13 -3.89 0.96 6.32
N ILE A 14 -3.61 2.16 6.83
CA ILE A 14 -2.26 2.72 6.98
C ILE A 14 -1.46 2.00 8.06
N ASP A 15 -2.10 1.62 9.17
CA ASP A 15 -1.39 1.05 10.33
C ASP A 15 -0.83 -0.33 10.00
N SER A 16 -1.64 -1.18 9.35
CA SER A 16 -1.20 -2.48 8.87
C SER A 16 -0.08 -2.36 7.83
N LEU A 17 -0.14 -1.34 6.96
CA LEU A 17 0.87 -1.09 5.95
C LEU A 17 2.20 -0.67 6.58
N ASN A 18 2.16 0.24 7.56
CA ASN A 18 3.33 0.69 8.29
C ASN A 18 3.94 -0.44 9.11
N PHE A 19 3.12 -1.30 9.72
CA PHE A 19 3.56 -2.47 10.45
C PHE A 19 4.38 -3.41 9.54
N VAL A 20 3.86 -3.78 8.37
CA VAL A 20 4.57 -4.64 7.41
C VAL A 20 5.86 -3.98 6.90
N VAL A 21 5.82 -2.67 6.62
CA VAL A 21 7.02 -1.92 6.20
C VAL A 21 8.11 -1.97 7.28
N GLU A 22 7.76 -1.80 8.55
CA GLU A 22 8.72 -1.85 9.65
C GLU A 22 9.26 -3.28 9.86
N GLN A 23 8.43 -4.31 9.67
CA GLN A 23 8.89 -5.71 9.70
C GLN A 23 9.92 -5.97 8.60
N ILE A 24 9.64 -5.58 7.35
CA ILE A 24 10.58 -5.72 6.23
C ILE A 24 11.88 -4.96 6.53
N ARG A 25 11.78 -3.74 7.06
CA ARG A 25 12.95 -2.93 7.46
C ARG A 25 13.80 -3.63 8.53
N ASN A 26 13.18 -4.30 9.49
CA ASN A 26 13.88 -5.04 10.53
C ASN A 26 14.59 -6.29 9.98
N ILE A 27 13.95 -7.02 9.06
CA ILE A 27 14.56 -8.16 8.38
C ILE A 27 15.79 -7.72 7.58
N VAL A 28 15.65 -6.66 6.78
CA VAL A 28 16.77 -6.15 5.96
C VAL A 28 17.93 -5.64 6.82
N LYS A 29 17.65 -4.95 7.93
CA LYS A 29 18.68 -4.54 8.90
C LYS A 29 19.43 -5.72 9.50
N LYS A 30 18.73 -6.81 9.85
CA LYS A 30 19.36 -8.02 10.41
C LYS A 30 20.26 -8.72 9.40
N THR A 31 19.86 -8.76 8.13
CA THR A 31 20.61 -9.46 7.08
C THR A 31 21.72 -8.60 6.46
N GLY A 32 21.75 -7.29 6.74
CA GLY A 32 22.80 -6.38 6.25
C GLY A 32 22.67 -6.03 4.76
N VAL A 33 21.49 -6.22 4.18
CA VAL A 33 21.23 -5.98 2.75
C VAL A 33 20.89 -4.52 2.49
N ARG A 34 21.25 -4.02 1.31
CA ARG A 34 20.94 -2.65 0.89
C ARG A 34 19.46 -2.54 0.51
N MET A 35 18.77 -1.62 1.17
CA MET A 35 17.38 -1.25 0.89
C MET A 35 17.31 0.18 0.41
N ARG A 36 16.63 0.41 -0.71
CA ARG A 36 16.08 1.73 -1.04
C ARG A 36 14.73 1.84 -0.34
N GLY A 37 14.66 2.79 0.58
CA GLY A 37 13.64 2.91 1.61
C GLY A 37 12.20 2.93 1.08
N PRO A 38 11.20 2.84 1.96
CA PRO A 38 9.80 2.76 1.56
C PRO A 38 9.37 4.06 0.88
N ILE A 39 9.34 4.05 -0.46
CA ILE A 39 8.92 5.18 -1.28
C ILE A 39 7.39 5.27 -1.18
N PRO A 40 6.83 6.35 -0.61
CA PRO A 40 5.39 6.55 -0.60
C PRO A 40 4.94 6.92 -2.00
N LEU A 41 4.14 6.05 -2.61
CA LEU A 41 3.49 6.34 -3.87
C LEU A 41 2.17 7.09 -3.62
N PRO A 42 1.68 7.87 -4.59
CA PRO A 42 0.41 8.57 -4.49
C PRO A 42 -0.74 7.60 -4.11
N THR A 43 -1.54 8.02 -3.14
CA THR A 43 -2.71 7.25 -2.68
C THR A 43 -3.78 7.32 -3.77
N LYS A 44 -4.26 6.16 -4.22
CA LYS A 44 -5.36 6.12 -5.19
C LYS A 44 -6.67 6.32 -4.44
N ARG A 45 -7.45 7.31 -4.86
CA ARG A 45 -8.80 7.60 -4.32
C ARG A 45 -9.82 7.01 -5.28
N LEU A 46 -10.67 6.11 -4.79
CA LEU A 46 -11.83 5.61 -5.52
C LEU A 46 -13.06 6.29 -4.92
N ILE A 47 -13.73 7.11 -5.72
CA ILE A 47 -14.91 7.86 -5.30
C ILE A 47 -16.12 7.22 -5.98
N VAL A 48 -17.07 6.74 -5.19
CA VAL A 48 -18.32 6.13 -5.67
C VAL A 48 -19.49 6.97 -5.14
N PRO A 49 -20.07 7.86 -5.96
CA PRO A 49 -21.28 8.56 -5.58
C PRO A 49 -22.49 7.62 -5.74
N THR A 50 -23.26 7.43 -4.69
CA THR A 50 -24.49 6.62 -4.71
C THR A 50 -25.69 7.49 -4.37
N LEU A 51 -26.80 7.29 -5.09
CA LEU A 51 -28.06 7.92 -4.71
C LEU A 51 -28.57 7.27 -3.43
N ARG A 52 -28.91 8.07 -2.42
CA ARG A 52 -29.39 7.56 -1.13
C ARG A 52 -30.83 7.06 -1.21
N LEU A 53 -31.61 7.63 -2.11
CA LEU A 53 -33.02 7.29 -2.31
C LEU A 53 -33.15 6.02 -3.18
N PRO A 54 -34.01 5.07 -2.81
CA PRO A 54 -34.29 3.90 -3.64
C PRO A 54 -35.28 4.21 -4.78
N HIS A 55 -36.01 5.33 -4.69
CA HIS A 55 -37.02 5.78 -5.65
C HIS A 55 -36.67 7.16 -6.22
N GLY A 56 -37.36 7.57 -7.29
CA GLY A 56 -37.05 8.79 -8.06
C GLY A 56 -37.71 10.09 -7.55
N GLU A 57 -38.60 10.01 -6.57
CA GLU A 57 -39.31 11.16 -6.01
C GLU A 57 -38.60 11.79 -4.81
N GLY A 58 -38.86 13.08 -4.57
CA GLY A 58 -38.23 13.87 -3.51
C GLY A 58 -36.89 14.49 -3.90
N SER A 59 -36.25 15.16 -2.93
CA SER A 59 -34.98 15.88 -3.16
C SER A 59 -33.81 14.90 -3.26
N LYS A 60 -33.14 14.88 -4.42
CA LYS A 60 -31.99 13.99 -4.70
C LYS A 60 -30.85 14.23 -3.72
N LYS A 61 -30.60 13.28 -2.83
CA LYS A 61 -29.46 13.26 -1.91
C LYS A 61 -28.46 12.19 -2.35
N TRP A 62 -27.19 12.57 -2.45
CA TRP A 62 -26.09 11.71 -2.89
C TRP A 62 -25.11 11.47 -1.76
N ASP A 63 -24.86 10.20 -1.46
CA ASP A 63 -23.78 9.80 -0.56
C ASP A 63 -22.49 9.65 -1.35
N LYS A 64 -21.40 10.17 -0.82
CA LYS A 64 -20.07 10.11 -1.43
C LYS A 64 -19.22 9.12 -0.66
N TRP A 65 -19.06 7.92 -1.21
CA TRP A 65 -18.17 6.92 -0.64
C TRP A 65 -16.76 7.11 -1.19
N GLU A 66 -15.76 7.05 -0.31
CA GLU A 66 -14.36 7.13 -0.70
C GLU A 66 -13.58 5.93 -0.14
N LEU A 67 -12.93 5.19 -1.04
CA LEU A 67 -11.92 4.21 -0.67
C LEU A 67 -10.52 4.75 -1.00
N ARG A 68 -9.66 4.82 0.01
CA ARG A 68 -8.25 5.22 -0.15
C ARG A 68 -7.37 3.99 -0.17
N ILE A 69 -6.57 3.85 -1.21
CA ILE A 69 -5.59 2.77 -1.35
C ILE A 69 -4.21 3.40 -1.25
N HIS A 70 -3.54 3.15 -0.13
CA HIS A 70 -2.19 3.61 0.14
C HIS A 70 -1.19 2.67 -0.51
N LYS A 71 -0.17 3.25 -1.14
CA LYS A 71 0.82 2.50 -1.91
C LYS A 71 2.22 2.79 -1.37
N ARG A 72 3.03 1.75 -1.25
CA ARG A 72 4.45 1.82 -0.91
C ARG A 72 5.25 0.99 -1.91
N LEU A 73 6.43 1.48 -2.25
CA LEU A 73 7.40 0.76 -3.07
C LEU A 73 8.68 0.61 -2.24
N ILE A 74 9.19 -0.60 -2.14
CA ILE A 74 10.47 -0.91 -1.52
C ILE A 74 11.33 -1.57 -2.60
N ILE A 75 12.59 -1.13 -2.71
CA ILE A 75 13.55 -1.76 -3.63
C ILE A 75 14.65 -2.37 -2.78
N VAL A 76 14.89 -3.66 -2.93
CA VAL A 76 15.89 -4.42 -2.16
C VAL A 76 16.85 -5.10 -3.12
N ASP A 77 18.13 -5.12 -2.78
CA ASP A 77 19.10 -5.97 -3.48
C ASP A 77 18.83 -7.43 -3.08
N ALA A 78 18.45 -8.27 -4.03
CA ALA A 78 18.05 -9.65 -3.78
C ALA A 78 19.28 -10.51 -3.46
N ASP A 79 19.34 -10.93 -2.20
CA ASP A 79 20.15 -12.06 -1.75
C ASP A 79 19.19 -13.23 -1.46
N GLU A 80 19.55 -14.45 -1.86
CA GLU A 80 18.68 -15.63 -1.78
C GLU A 80 18.25 -15.93 -0.33
N ARG A 81 19.08 -15.52 0.64
CA ARG A 81 18.80 -15.64 2.08
C ARG A 81 17.65 -14.74 2.56
N VAL A 82 17.51 -13.55 1.98
CA VAL A 82 16.43 -12.61 2.34
C VAL A 82 15.10 -13.04 1.76
N MET A 83 15.10 -13.66 0.58
CA MET A 83 13.87 -14.06 -0.11
C MET A 83 13.15 -15.26 0.55
N ARG A 84 13.86 -16.07 1.33
CA ARG A 84 13.29 -17.28 1.96
C ARG A 84 12.63 -17.00 3.31
N GLN A 85 12.78 -15.80 3.86
CA GLN A 85 12.43 -15.45 5.24
C GLN A 85 11.27 -14.47 5.29
#